data_AF-A0A4S3JJT4-F1
#
_entry.id   AF-A0A4S3JJT4-F1
#
_cell.length_a   1.000
_cell.length_b   1.000
_cell.length_c   1.000
_cell.angle_alpha   90.00
_cell.angle_beta   90.00
_cell.angle_gamma   90.00
#
_symmetry.space_group_name_H-M   'P 1'
#
loop_
_entity.id
_entity.type
_entity.pdbx_description
1 polymer ?
#
loop_
_entity_poly.entity_id
_entity_poly.type
_entity_poly.pdbx_seq_one_letter_code
_entity_poly.pdbx_strand_id
1 'polypeptide(L)'
;MAPEKNRFSENVYRYSIPVSPDLYAHNPDYFSTFKPRIHKNSRESADAVIQCQIDLFGKEGIGKVMGGLDTFTGDWTALTFSFCCPDRLALASYLVDFAFVHDDVDYKETIQTVRLTLDLMCVVSSANNGKKKYTSESDARDEALRTGSYAPEWLNEGRNEQVIAKTMYKLVEIDGTLGPKFIQQWENWKRSEKEFVEVEAQQCDSLQRFLSLCYYIRGCQ
;
A
#
# COMPACT_ATOMS: atom_id res chain seq x y z
N MET A 1 11.18 -23.04 -34.89
CA MET A 1 10.84 -22.32 -33.64
C MET A 1 11.78 -21.13 -33.53
N ALA A 2 11.26 -19.91 -33.65
CA ALA A 2 12.07 -18.72 -33.40
C ALA A 2 12.33 -18.62 -31.89
N PRO A 3 13.54 -18.23 -31.44
CA PRO A 3 13.80 -18.03 -30.03
C PRO A 3 12.90 -16.90 -29.51
N GLU A 4 12.24 -17.14 -28.36
CA GLU A 4 11.52 -16.09 -27.64
C GLU A 4 12.45 -14.89 -27.46
N LYS A 5 12.07 -13.75 -28.03
CA LYS A 5 12.73 -12.48 -27.75
C LYS A 5 12.68 -12.28 -26.25
N ASN A 6 13.85 -12.24 -25.64
CA ASN A 6 14.07 -11.93 -24.24
C ASN A 6 13.36 -10.59 -23.92
N ARG A 7 12.15 -10.66 -23.33
CA ARG A 7 11.28 -9.49 -23.05
C ARG A 7 11.92 -8.48 -22.10
N PHE A 8 13.03 -8.85 -21.45
CA PHE A 8 13.80 -8.00 -20.53
C PHE A 8 14.86 -7.13 -21.22
N SER A 9 14.90 -7.09 -22.56
CA SER A 9 15.86 -6.27 -23.32
C SER A 9 15.41 -4.83 -23.59
N GLU A 10 14.20 -4.42 -23.18
CA GLU A 10 13.89 -3.00 -23.08
C GLU A 10 14.63 -2.42 -21.88
N ASN A 11 15.51 -1.45 -22.16
CA ASN A 11 16.39 -0.76 -21.21
C ASN A 11 15.77 -0.65 -19.81
N VAL A 12 16.18 -1.54 -18.89
CA VAL A 12 15.63 -1.63 -17.52
C VAL A 12 15.74 -0.28 -16.78
N TYR A 13 16.66 0.58 -17.21
CA TYR A 13 16.86 1.94 -16.67
C TYR A 13 16.01 3.03 -17.33
N ARG A 14 15.04 2.69 -18.19
CA ARG A 14 14.25 3.66 -18.97
C ARG A 14 13.58 4.72 -18.10
N TYR A 15 13.13 4.35 -16.90
CA TYR A 15 12.35 5.22 -16.01
C TYR A 15 13.14 5.79 -14.84
N SER A 16 14.41 5.42 -14.65
CA SER A 16 15.22 5.85 -13.51
C SER A 16 16.50 6.56 -13.89
N ILE A 17 16.98 7.42 -13.00
CA ILE A 17 18.29 8.08 -13.06
C ILE A 17 19.10 7.73 -11.81
N PRO A 18 20.45 7.76 -11.86
CA PRO A 18 21.26 7.63 -10.65
C PRO A 18 20.94 8.76 -9.66
N VAL A 19 20.89 8.44 -8.37
CA VAL A 19 20.90 9.46 -7.31
C VAL A 19 22.30 10.07 -7.23
N SER A 20 22.39 11.36 -6.89
CA SER A 20 23.69 12.03 -6.74
C SER A 20 24.52 11.35 -5.64
N PRO A 21 25.78 10.95 -5.90
CA PRO A 21 26.67 10.40 -4.88
C PRO A 21 26.86 11.32 -3.67
N ASP A 22 26.75 12.64 -3.85
CA ASP A 22 26.90 13.62 -2.76
C ASP A 22 25.86 13.42 -1.64
N LEU A 23 24.74 12.76 -1.93
CA LEU A 23 23.68 12.49 -0.97
C LEU A 23 23.93 11.23 -0.13
N TYR A 24 24.83 10.32 -0.56
CA TYR A 24 24.98 9.02 0.12
C TYR A 24 26.40 8.44 0.19
N ALA A 25 27.28 8.70 -0.79
CA ALA A 25 28.53 7.94 -0.98
C ALA A 25 29.62 8.23 0.07
N HIS A 26 29.51 9.34 0.81
CA HIS A 26 30.47 9.75 1.83
C HIS A 26 29.82 9.99 3.20
N ASN A 27 28.60 9.48 3.39
CA ASN A 27 27.92 9.59 4.67
C ASN A 27 28.34 8.41 5.58
N PRO A 28 29.07 8.64 6.69
CA PRO A 28 29.49 7.57 7.60
C PRO A 28 28.31 6.89 8.31
N ASP A 29 27.12 7.50 8.30
CA ASP A 29 25.90 6.92 8.87
C ASP A 29 25.31 5.80 7.99
N TYR A 30 25.74 5.69 6.74
CA TYR A 30 25.31 4.62 5.83
C TYR A 30 26.33 3.50 5.75
N PHE A 31 25.90 2.29 6.10
CA PHE A 31 26.69 1.06 5.98
C PHE A 31 26.67 0.45 4.56
N SER A 32 25.88 1.01 3.65
CA SER A 32 25.62 0.43 2.34
C SER A 32 26.48 1.02 1.22
N THR A 33 26.95 0.16 0.32
CA THR A 33 27.66 0.54 -0.93
C THR A 33 26.74 0.58 -2.15
N PHE A 34 25.42 0.46 -1.95
CA PHE A 34 24.47 0.53 -3.05
C PHE A 34 24.59 1.85 -3.81
N LYS A 35 24.37 1.79 -5.12
CA LYS A 35 24.29 2.95 -6.01
C LYS A 35 22.82 3.21 -6.33
N PRO A 36 22.07 3.91 -5.45
CA PRO A 36 20.64 4.10 -5.61
C PRO A 36 20.30 4.81 -6.91
N ARG A 37 19.10 4.51 -7.38
CA ARG A 37 18.46 5.20 -8.50
C ARG A 37 17.11 5.73 -8.03
N ILE A 38 16.67 6.80 -8.65
CA ILE A 38 15.38 7.41 -8.40
C ILE A 38 14.56 7.43 -9.69
N HIS A 39 13.25 7.25 -9.58
CA HIS A 39 12.34 7.39 -10.70
C HIS A 39 12.38 8.83 -11.25
N LYS A 40 12.37 8.99 -12.58
CA LYS A 40 12.40 10.31 -13.26
C LYS A 40 11.22 11.21 -12.88
N ASN A 41 10.09 10.59 -12.56
CA ASN A 41 8.87 11.26 -12.14
C ASN A 41 8.70 11.28 -10.60
N SER A 42 9.77 11.37 -9.83
CA SER A 42 9.70 11.39 -8.35
C SER A 42 8.76 12.46 -7.80
N ARG A 43 8.60 13.59 -8.50
CA ARG A 43 7.61 14.60 -8.13
C ARG A 43 6.17 14.07 -8.12
N GLU A 44 5.78 13.28 -9.11
CA GLU A 44 4.43 12.68 -9.17
C GLU A 44 4.22 11.70 -8.01
N SER A 45 5.29 11.01 -7.62
CA SER A 45 5.31 10.13 -6.45
C SER A 45 5.06 10.92 -5.16
N ALA A 46 5.80 12.01 -4.93
CA ALA A 46 5.59 12.90 -3.79
C ALA A 46 4.20 13.55 -3.77
N ASP A 47 3.69 14.00 -4.92
CA ASP A 47 2.34 14.59 -5.02
C ASP A 47 1.26 13.55 -4.65
N ALA A 48 1.43 12.29 -5.04
CA ALA A 48 0.52 11.21 -4.68
C ALA A 48 0.56 10.85 -3.18
N VAL A 49 1.75 10.89 -2.57
CA VAL A 49 1.91 10.75 -1.11
C VAL A 49 1.16 11.88 -0.38
N ILE A 50 1.35 13.13 -0.80
CA ILE A 50 0.63 14.28 -0.24
C ILE A 50 -0.88 14.10 -0.41
N GLN A 51 -1.34 13.64 -1.57
CA GLN A 51 -2.76 13.38 -1.81
C GLN A 51 -3.32 12.30 -0.88
N CYS A 52 -2.55 11.24 -0.60
CA CYS A 52 -2.94 10.21 0.36
C CYS A 52 -3.16 10.81 1.75
N GLN A 53 -2.22 11.63 2.23
CA GLN A 53 -2.33 12.29 3.53
C GLN A 53 -3.50 13.29 3.58
N ILE A 54 -3.78 14.00 2.49
CA ILE A 54 -4.97 14.87 2.40
C ILE A 54 -6.25 14.05 2.50
N ASP A 55 -6.32 12.92 1.80
CA ASP A 55 -7.51 12.08 1.78
C ASP A 55 -7.76 11.44 3.17
N LEU A 56 -6.70 11.04 3.88
CA LEU A 56 -6.78 10.44 5.22
C LEU A 56 -7.01 11.47 6.33
N PHE A 57 -6.31 12.60 6.28
CA PHE A 57 -6.18 13.53 7.41
C PHE A 57 -6.72 14.93 7.14
N GLY A 58 -7.07 15.26 5.89
CA GLY A 58 -7.38 16.63 5.47
C GLY A 58 -6.12 17.42 5.12
N LYS A 59 -6.31 18.60 4.52
CA LYS A 59 -5.20 19.47 4.06
C LYS A 59 -4.35 19.98 5.23
N GLU A 60 -4.99 20.21 6.36
CA GLU A 60 -4.40 20.59 7.64
C GLU A 60 -3.58 19.46 8.29
N GLY A 61 -3.77 18.22 7.85
CA GLY A 61 -3.13 17.02 8.39
C GLY A 61 -1.93 16.51 7.60
N ILE A 62 -1.45 17.25 6.60
CA ILE A 62 -0.23 16.89 5.86
C ILE A 62 0.96 16.89 6.82
N GLY A 63 1.76 15.82 6.79
CA GLY A 63 2.92 15.63 7.67
C GLY A 63 2.58 15.14 9.07
N LYS A 64 1.32 14.78 9.34
CA LYS A 64 0.89 14.21 10.63
C LYS A 64 1.54 12.85 10.92
N VAL A 65 1.90 12.11 9.87
CA VAL A 65 2.63 10.86 9.92
C VAL A 65 3.91 10.98 9.08
N MET A 66 5.00 10.40 9.58
CA MET A 66 6.23 10.25 8.81
C MET A 66 6.09 9.01 7.94
N GLY A 67 5.38 9.17 6.80
CA GLY A 67 5.21 8.13 5.80
C GLY A 67 6.40 8.03 4.84
N GLY A 68 6.13 7.86 3.55
CA GLY A 68 7.16 7.75 2.51
C GLY A 68 7.69 9.08 1.97
N LEU A 69 7.17 10.23 2.42
CA LEU A 69 7.52 11.54 1.90
C LEU A 69 8.92 11.99 2.34
N ASP A 70 9.84 12.12 1.39
CA ASP A 70 11.11 12.83 1.58
C ASP A 70 11.37 13.75 0.38
N THR A 71 11.43 15.05 0.66
CA THR A 71 11.67 16.08 -0.37
C THR A 71 13.15 16.41 -0.54
N PHE A 72 14.02 15.91 0.35
CA PHE A 72 15.46 16.15 0.32
C PHE A 72 16.19 15.11 -0.54
N THR A 73 16.00 13.80 -0.28
CA THR A 73 16.68 12.74 -1.06
C THR A 73 15.78 12.04 -2.08
N GLY A 74 14.47 12.26 -2.00
CA GLY A 74 13.44 11.62 -2.82
C GLY A 74 12.57 10.70 -1.98
N ASP A 75 11.27 10.65 -2.31
CA ASP A 75 10.32 9.84 -1.56
C ASP A 75 10.62 8.34 -1.69
N TRP A 76 10.18 7.58 -0.69
CA TRP A 76 10.49 6.16 -0.55
C TRP A 76 10.14 5.36 -1.80
N THR A 77 8.96 5.61 -2.39
CA THR A 77 8.46 4.84 -3.54
C THR A 77 9.29 5.11 -4.79
N ALA A 78 9.66 6.37 -5.04
CA ALA A 78 10.49 6.72 -6.18
C ALA A 78 11.91 6.11 -6.09
N LEU A 79 12.42 5.89 -4.88
CA LEU A 79 13.72 5.24 -4.64
C LEU A 79 13.64 3.71 -4.70
N THR A 80 12.64 3.09 -4.06
CA THR A 80 12.51 1.62 -3.99
C THR A 80 11.95 1.01 -5.27
N PHE A 81 11.00 1.69 -5.91
CA PHE A 81 10.39 1.28 -7.17
C PHE A 81 10.84 2.18 -8.33
N SER A 82 12.13 2.51 -8.38
CA SER A 82 12.68 3.42 -9.40
C SER A 82 12.45 2.95 -10.86
N PHE A 83 12.18 1.67 -11.06
CA PHE A 83 11.87 1.07 -12.37
C PHE A 83 10.37 0.89 -12.65
N CYS A 84 9.50 1.40 -11.77
CA CYS A 84 8.05 1.34 -11.94
C CYS A 84 7.64 1.92 -13.30
N CYS A 85 6.53 1.43 -13.84
CA CYS A 85 5.91 2.06 -15.00
C CYS A 85 5.41 3.46 -14.59
N PRO A 86 5.73 4.54 -15.34
CA PRO A 86 5.33 5.90 -14.96
C PRO A 86 3.84 6.04 -14.65
N ASP A 87 2.97 5.43 -15.48
CA ASP A 87 1.51 5.48 -15.32
C ASP A 87 1.00 4.79 -14.04
N ARG A 88 1.85 4.02 -13.36
CA ARG A 88 1.53 3.29 -12.13
C ARG A 88 2.23 3.87 -10.90
N LEU A 89 3.22 4.75 -11.09
CA LEU A 89 4.02 5.29 -10.00
C LEU A 89 3.14 5.99 -8.97
N ALA A 90 2.30 6.93 -9.38
CA ALA A 90 1.44 7.69 -8.47
C ALA A 90 0.54 6.78 -7.61
N LEU A 91 -0.08 5.75 -8.21
CA LEU A 91 -0.89 4.80 -7.43
C LEU A 91 -0.01 3.97 -6.49
N ALA A 92 1.16 3.51 -6.94
CA ALA A 92 2.08 2.79 -6.07
C ALA A 92 2.51 3.65 -4.87
N SER A 93 2.80 4.93 -5.09
CA SER A 93 3.19 5.86 -4.04
C SER A 93 2.06 6.12 -3.05
N TYR A 94 0.84 6.32 -3.56
CA TYR A 94 -0.36 6.45 -2.75
C TYR A 94 -0.56 5.21 -1.87
N LEU A 95 -0.47 4.02 -2.47
CA LEU A 95 -0.63 2.73 -1.77
C LEU A 95 0.43 2.50 -0.71
N VAL A 96 1.68 2.87 -0.97
CA VAL A 96 2.78 2.75 0.00
C VAL A 96 2.55 3.68 1.19
N ASP A 97 2.19 4.94 0.96
CA ASP A 97 1.95 5.88 2.07
C ASP A 97 0.72 5.46 2.88
N PHE A 98 -0.29 4.96 2.17
CA PHE A 98 -1.45 4.34 2.79
C PHE A 98 -1.07 3.10 3.62
N ALA A 99 -0.10 2.30 3.16
CA ALA A 99 0.42 1.14 3.90
C ALA A 99 1.12 1.56 5.18
N PHE A 100 1.93 2.64 5.17
CA PHE A 100 2.59 3.15 6.38
C PHE A 100 1.55 3.54 7.45
N VAL A 101 0.51 4.27 7.05
CA VAL A 101 -0.59 4.60 7.98
C VAL A 101 -1.30 3.34 8.45
N HIS A 102 -1.43 2.34 7.59
CA HIS A 102 -2.08 1.10 7.94
C HIS A 102 -1.24 0.17 8.82
N ASP A 103 0.08 0.23 8.75
CA ASP A 103 1.03 -0.48 9.63
C ASP A 103 0.90 0.07 11.06
N ASP A 104 0.86 1.39 11.21
CA ASP A 104 0.78 2.08 12.52
C ASP A 104 -0.58 1.99 13.23
N VAL A 105 -1.62 1.43 12.59
CA VAL A 105 -2.99 1.37 13.13
C VAL A 105 -3.49 -0.07 13.29
N ASP A 106 -3.95 -0.38 14.50
CA ASP A 106 -4.51 -1.69 14.87
C ASP A 106 -6.00 -1.77 14.47
N TYR A 107 -6.27 -2.07 13.19
CA TYR A 107 -7.65 -2.23 12.68
C TYR A 107 -8.21 -3.59 13.05
N LYS A 108 -9.07 -3.64 14.06
CA LYS A 108 -9.72 -4.90 14.44
C LYS A 108 -10.80 -5.37 13.44
N GLU A 109 -11.39 -4.50 12.60
CA GLU A 109 -12.61 -4.88 11.83
C GLU A 109 -12.75 -4.34 10.38
N THR A 110 -11.90 -3.44 9.88
CA THR A 110 -12.20 -2.68 8.64
C THR A 110 -12.00 -3.45 7.32
N ILE A 111 -11.08 -4.42 7.28
CA ILE A 111 -10.76 -5.15 6.03
C ILE A 111 -11.90 -6.06 5.58
N GLN A 112 -12.64 -6.63 6.54
CA GLN A 112 -13.77 -7.52 6.26
C GLN A 112 -14.94 -6.77 5.58
N THR A 113 -15.07 -5.48 5.85
CA THR A 113 -16.07 -4.57 5.26
C THR A 113 -15.81 -4.33 3.77
N VAL A 114 -14.55 -4.19 3.36
CA VAL A 114 -14.17 -3.94 1.95
C VAL A 114 -14.51 -5.13 1.06
N ARG A 115 -14.30 -6.35 1.57
CA ARG A 115 -14.69 -7.57 0.88
C ARG A 115 -16.21 -7.66 0.70
N LEU A 116 -16.99 -7.23 1.69
CA LEU A 116 -18.45 -7.13 1.55
C LEU A 116 -18.86 -6.08 0.52
N THR A 117 -18.16 -4.95 0.43
CA THR A 117 -18.44 -3.89 -0.57
C THR A 117 -18.06 -4.32 -1.99
N LEU A 118 -16.91 -4.95 -2.18
CA LEU A 118 -16.46 -5.48 -3.47
C LEU A 118 -17.29 -6.68 -3.92
N ASP A 119 -17.65 -7.59 -3.00
CA ASP A 119 -18.59 -8.67 -3.29
C ASP A 119 -19.96 -8.10 -3.69
N LEU A 120 -20.43 -7.00 -3.06
CA LEU A 120 -21.65 -6.30 -3.48
C LEU A 120 -21.55 -5.76 -4.91
N MET A 121 -20.43 -5.14 -5.28
CA MET A 121 -20.19 -4.62 -6.63
C MET A 121 -20.12 -5.73 -7.68
N CYS A 122 -19.51 -6.87 -7.35
CA CYS A 122 -19.48 -8.06 -8.22
C CYS A 122 -20.85 -8.75 -8.33
N VAL A 123 -21.67 -8.75 -7.27
CA VAL A 123 -23.00 -9.37 -7.24
C VAL A 123 -24.04 -8.60 -8.07
N VAL A 124 -23.80 -7.33 -8.43
CA VAL A 124 -24.63 -6.64 -9.45
C VAL A 124 -24.55 -7.34 -10.81
N SER A 125 -23.51 -8.16 -11.05
CA SER A 125 -23.34 -8.94 -12.28
C SER A 125 -23.72 -10.42 -12.17
N SER A 126 -24.10 -10.93 -10.99
CA SER A 126 -24.53 -12.33 -10.86
C SER A 126 -25.58 -12.48 -9.75
N ALA A 127 -26.82 -12.63 -10.19
CA ALA A 127 -27.96 -12.92 -9.33
C ALA A 127 -27.82 -14.30 -8.64
N ASN A 128 -28.38 -14.37 -7.44
CA ASN A 128 -28.70 -15.55 -6.62
C ASN A 128 -27.62 -16.11 -5.70
N ASN A 129 -27.54 -15.55 -4.47
CA ASN A 129 -27.86 -16.33 -3.26
C ASN A 129 -27.89 -15.46 -1.99
N GLY A 130 -29.08 -15.31 -1.40
CA GLY A 130 -29.32 -15.28 0.05
C GLY A 130 -28.80 -14.16 0.96
N LYS A 131 -27.91 -13.24 0.52
CA LYS A 131 -27.48 -12.11 1.37
C LYS A 131 -28.35 -10.87 1.12
N LYS A 132 -28.68 -10.15 2.20
CA LYS A 132 -29.52 -8.92 2.21
C LYS A 132 -29.12 -8.01 1.04
N LYS A 133 -30.06 -7.80 0.13
CA LYS A 133 -29.90 -7.02 -1.09
C LYS A 133 -30.03 -5.54 -0.74
N TYR A 134 -28.94 -4.80 -0.69
CA TYR A 134 -28.99 -3.34 -0.59
C TYR A 134 -29.35 -2.80 -1.97
N THR A 135 -30.42 -2.01 -2.03
CA THR A 135 -31.09 -1.63 -3.28
C THR A 135 -30.54 -0.35 -3.89
N SER A 136 -29.61 0.35 -3.23
CA SER A 136 -28.94 1.54 -3.77
C SER A 136 -27.51 1.70 -3.22
N GLU A 137 -26.65 2.38 -3.98
CA GLU A 137 -25.27 2.74 -3.56
C GLU A 137 -25.24 3.60 -2.29
N SER A 138 -26.31 4.37 -2.03
CA SER A 138 -26.43 5.20 -0.82
C SER A 138 -26.56 4.35 0.44
N ASP A 139 -27.38 3.29 0.39
CA ASP A 139 -27.69 2.48 1.57
C ASP A 139 -26.47 1.67 2.05
N ALA A 140 -25.61 1.24 1.12
CA ALA A 140 -24.36 0.55 1.44
C ALA A 140 -23.32 1.50 2.06
N ARG A 141 -23.28 2.76 1.59
CA ARG A 141 -22.42 3.81 2.13
C ARG A 141 -22.84 4.21 3.55
N ASP A 142 -24.14 4.35 3.77
CA ASP A 142 -24.70 4.83 5.03
C ASP A 142 -24.74 3.77 6.15
N GLU A 143 -24.58 2.48 5.81
CA GLU A 143 -24.39 1.40 6.79
C GLU A 143 -22.91 1.25 7.18
N ALA A 144 -21.97 1.35 6.23
CA ALA A 144 -20.52 1.33 6.51
C ALA A 144 -20.14 2.44 7.51
N LEU A 145 -20.66 3.65 7.29
CA LEU A 145 -20.51 4.80 8.19
C LEU A 145 -21.09 4.58 9.61
N ARG A 146 -21.95 3.58 9.82
CA ARG A 146 -22.68 3.35 11.08
C ARG A 146 -22.06 2.26 11.96
N THR A 147 -21.26 1.36 11.37
CA THR A 147 -20.71 0.17 12.06
C THR A 147 -19.25 0.31 12.50
N GLY A 148 -18.65 1.48 12.33
CA GLY A 148 -17.25 1.74 12.66
C GLY A 148 -16.88 1.43 14.10
N SER A 149 -15.93 0.49 14.29
CA SER A 149 -15.26 0.24 15.56
C SER A 149 -13.75 0.50 15.42
N TYR A 150 -13.34 1.56 16.12
CA TYR A 150 -12.00 1.91 16.58
C TYR A 150 -10.95 2.24 15.50
N ALA A 151 -11.07 3.44 14.92
CA ALA A 151 -9.91 4.21 14.45
C ALA A 151 -9.26 4.96 15.65
N PRO A 152 -7.94 5.21 15.66
CA PRO A 152 -7.33 6.14 16.61
C PRO A 152 -8.04 7.50 16.57
N GLU A 153 -8.13 8.24 17.68
CA GLU A 153 -8.83 9.55 17.74
C GLU A 153 -8.38 10.55 16.66
N TRP A 154 -7.17 10.37 16.13
CA TRP A 154 -6.56 11.23 15.13
C TRP A 154 -6.86 10.85 13.67
N LEU A 155 -7.49 9.70 13.42
CA LEU A 155 -7.90 9.21 12.11
C LEU A 155 -9.42 9.23 12.02
N ASN A 156 -9.96 9.99 11.06
CA ASN A 156 -11.40 10.02 10.83
C ASN A 156 -11.82 8.70 10.16
N GLU A 157 -12.53 7.85 10.90
CA GLU A 157 -12.94 6.51 10.48
C GLU A 157 -13.69 6.52 9.13
N GLY A 158 -14.65 7.44 8.97
CA GLY A 158 -15.41 7.57 7.72
C GLY A 158 -14.57 8.03 6.52
N ARG A 159 -13.53 8.87 6.73
CA ARG A 159 -12.57 9.21 5.66
C ARG A 159 -11.71 8.00 5.29
N ASN A 160 -11.26 7.24 6.29
CA ASN A 160 -10.39 6.09 6.06
C ASN A 160 -11.10 4.99 5.26
N GLU A 161 -12.34 4.65 5.60
CA GLU A 161 -13.15 3.68 4.85
C GLU A 161 -13.34 4.09 3.38
N GLN A 162 -13.59 5.38 3.13
CA GLN A 162 -13.71 5.92 1.78
C GLN A 162 -12.39 5.82 1.02
N VAL A 163 -11.26 6.10 1.68
CA VAL A 163 -9.93 5.95 1.10
C VAL A 163 -9.63 4.50 0.75
N ILE A 164 -9.93 3.56 1.66
CA ILE A 164 -9.77 2.13 1.39
C ILE A 164 -10.59 1.74 0.16
N ALA A 165 -11.89 2.03 0.16
CA ALA A 165 -12.78 1.65 -0.94
C ALA A 165 -12.34 2.24 -2.29
N LYS A 166 -12.01 3.54 -2.32
CA LYS A 166 -11.50 4.24 -3.50
C LYS A 166 -10.21 3.59 -4.03
N THR A 167 -9.30 3.26 -3.13
CA THR A 167 -8.00 2.67 -3.45
C THR A 167 -8.15 1.26 -4.01
N MET A 168 -8.94 0.41 -3.36
CA MET A 168 -9.19 -0.95 -3.82
C MET A 168 -9.94 -0.99 -5.16
N TYR A 169 -10.89 -0.06 -5.38
CA TYR A 169 -11.54 0.10 -6.67
C TYR A 169 -10.54 0.44 -7.78
N LYS A 170 -9.65 1.43 -7.54
CA LYS A 170 -8.63 1.82 -8.53
C LYS A 170 -7.65 0.71 -8.88
N LEU A 171 -7.30 -0.15 -7.92
CA LEU A 171 -6.47 -1.33 -8.17
C LEU A 171 -7.14 -2.30 -9.16
N VAL A 172 -8.42 -2.60 -8.95
CA VAL A 172 -9.18 -3.51 -9.83
C VAL A 172 -9.47 -2.88 -11.20
N GLU A 173 -9.72 -1.56 -11.24
CA GLU A 173 -9.92 -0.82 -12.49
C GLU A 173 -8.66 -0.85 -13.37
N ILE A 174 -7.48 -0.65 -12.78
CA ILE A 174 -6.20 -0.64 -13.51
C ILE A 174 -5.80 -2.05 -13.96
N ASP A 175 -6.03 -3.05 -13.11
CA ASP A 175 -5.70 -4.44 -13.43
C ASP A 175 -6.70 -5.40 -12.77
N GLY A 176 -7.72 -5.80 -13.53
CA GLY A 176 -8.77 -6.71 -13.05
C GLY A 176 -8.27 -8.12 -12.68
N THR A 177 -7.03 -8.49 -13.05
CA THR A 177 -6.44 -9.79 -12.71
C THR A 177 -5.53 -9.71 -11.49
N LEU A 178 -4.65 -8.71 -11.44
CA LEU A 178 -3.68 -8.54 -10.35
C LEU A 178 -4.25 -7.75 -9.18
N GLY A 179 -5.19 -6.83 -9.42
CA GLY A 179 -5.85 -6.04 -8.39
C GLY A 179 -6.48 -6.90 -7.28
N PRO A 180 -7.34 -7.87 -7.59
CA PRO A 180 -7.92 -8.76 -6.58
C PRO A 180 -6.86 -9.57 -5.80
N LYS A 181 -5.79 -10.02 -6.48
CA LYS A 181 -4.68 -10.72 -5.82
C LYS A 181 -3.92 -9.82 -4.87
N PHE A 182 -3.67 -8.57 -5.26
CA PHE A 182 -3.03 -7.58 -4.41
C PHE A 182 -3.86 -7.33 -3.14
N ILE A 183 -5.17 -7.11 -3.30
CA ILE A 183 -6.09 -6.93 -2.17
C ILE A 183 -5.99 -8.12 -1.22
N GLN A 184 -6.07 -9.35 -1.74
CA GLN A 184 -5.93 -10.56 -0.93
C GLN A 184 -4.60 -10.61 -0.15
N GLN A 185 -3.48 -10.24 -0.77
CA GLN A 185 -2.19 -10.21 -0.08
C GLN A 185 -2.11 -9.11 0.98
N TRP A 186 -2.76 -7.98 0.76
CA TRP A 186 -2.88 -6.92 1.76
C TRP A 186 -3.66 -7.40 2.99
N GLU A 187 -4.77 -8.13 2.80
CA GLU A 187 -5.53 -8.72 3.91
C GLU A 187 -4.70 -9.76 4.69
N ASN A 188 -3.94 -10.59 3.96
CA ASN A 188 -3.07 -11.58 4.56
C ASN A 188 -1.98 -10.91 5.41
N TRP A 189 -1.34 -9.86 4.90
CA TRP A 189 -0.32 -9.11 5.64
C TRP A 189 -0.84 -8.60 6.99
N LYS A 190 -1.98 -7.89 7.00
CA LYS A 190 -2.57 -7.36 8.25
C LYS A 190 -3.00 -8.45 9.23
N ARG A 191 -3.48 -9.60 8.72
CA ARG A 191 -3.80 -10.75 9.58
C ARG A 191 -2.54 -11.33 10.22
N SER A 192 -1.49 -11.55 9.42
CA SER A 192 -0.22 -12.10 9.89
C SER A 192 0.46 -11.19 10.88
N GLU A 193 0.40 -9.87 10.69
CA GLU A 193 0.95 -8.89 11.65
C GLU A 193 0.28 -9.01 13.02
N LYS A 194 -1.05 -9.10 13.08
CA LYS A 194 -1.80 -9.24 14.33
C LYS A 194 -1.44 -10.53 15.07
N GLU A 195 -1.47 -11.67 14.36
CA GLU A 195 -1.10 -12.96 14.94
C GLU A 195 0.37 -12.96 15.44
N PHE A 196 1.24 -12.20 14.79
CA PHE A 196 2.67 -12.13 15.09
C PHE A 196 3.03 -11.24 16.29
N VAL A 197 2.50 -10.01 16.35
CA VAL A 197 2.81 -9.01 17.39
C VAL A 197 2.38 -9.51 18.78
N GLU A 198 1.27 -10.23 18.84
CA GLU A 198 0.69 -10.72 20.10
C GLU A 198 1.44 -11.93 20.69
N VAL A 199 2.18 -12.71 19.89
CA VAL A 199 2.68 -14.04 20.33
C VAL A 199 4.20 -14.23 20.14
N GLU A 200 4.76 -13.93 18.97
CA GLU A 200 6.10 -14.42 18.61
C GLU A 200 7.21 -13.36 18.70
N ALA A 201 6.89 -12.10 18.39
CA ALA A 201 7.87 -11.00 18.49
C ALA A 201 8.41 -10.82 19.91
N GLN A 202 7.56 -11.01 20.92
CA GLN A 202 7.90 -10.88 22.34
C GLN A 202 8.76 -12.03 22.87
N GLN A 203 8.85 -13.14 22.13
CA GLN A 203 9.59 -14.35 22.51
C GLN A 203 10.85 -14.56 21.67
N CYS A 204 11.24 -13.56 20.88
CA CYS A 204 12.39 -13.64 20.00
C CYS A 204 13.69 -13.37 20.77
N ASP A 205 14.46 -14.43 21.04
CA ASP A 205 15.69 -14.40 21.85
C ASP A 205 16.98 -14.34 21.01
N SER A 206 16.87 -14.37 19.69
CA SER A 206 18.02 -14.38 18.79
C SER A 206 17.74 -13.73 17.45
N LEU A 207 18.79 -13.14 16.86
CA LEU A 207 18.73 -12.52 15.53
C LEU A 207 18.31 -13.53 14.45
N GLN A 208 18.77 -14.78 14.52
CA GLN A 208 18.41 -15.81 13.54
C GLN A 208 16.93 -16.16 13.57
N ARG A 209 16.35 -16.27 14.78
CA ARG A 209 14.91 -16.49 14.93
C ARG A 209 14.14 -15.29 14.42
N PHE A 210 14.59 -14.08 14.75
CA PHE A 210 13.97 -12.84 14.27
C PHE A 210 13.96 -12.75 12.74
N LEU A 211 15.09 -13.02 12.08
CA LEU A 211 15.19 -12.98 10.62
C LEU A 211 14.34 -14.05 9.93
N SER A 212 14.32 -15.27 10.48
CA SER A 212 13.43 -16.34 10.00
C SER A 212 11.97 -15.91 10.06
N LEU A 213 11.57 -15.30 11.18
CA LEU A 213 10.21 -14.80 11.38
C LEU A 213 9.86 -13.69 10.39
N CYS A 214 10.73 -12.68 10.19
CA CYS A 214 10.52 -11.64 9.20
C CYS A 214 10.34 -12.18 7.78
N TYR A 215 11.05 -13.26 7.42
CA TYR A 215 10.91 -13.93 6.14
C TYR A 215 9.52 -14.58 5.95
N TYR A 216 9.01 -15.26 6.99
CA TYR A 216 7.71 -15.93 6.93
C TYR A 216 6.52 -14.95 6.85
N ILE A 217 6.56 -13.86 7.62
CA ILE A 217 5.46 -12.87 7.68
C ILE A 217 5.22 -12.21 6.32
N ARG A 218 6.26 -12.01 5.51
CA ARG A 218 6.15 -11.34 4.22
C ARG A 218 5.65 -12.24 3.08
N GLY A 219 5.23 -13.47 3.39
CA GLY A 219 4.63 -14.39 2.40
C GLY A 219 5.59 -14.82 1.30
N CYS A 220 6.90 -14.74 1.53
CA CYS A 220 7.93 -15.22 0.60
C CYS A 220 7.98 -16.76 0.64
N GLN A 221 7.04 -17.42 -0.03
CA GLN A 221 7.04 -18.87 -0.30
C GLN A 221 7.23 -19.16 -1.79
#